data_AF-A0A432RB24-F1
#
_entry.id   AF-A0A432RB24-F1
#
_cell.length_a   1.000
_cell.length_b   1.000
_cell.length_c   1.000
_cell.angle_alpha   90.00
_cell.angle_beta   90.00
_cell.angle_gamma   90.00
#
_symmetry.space_group_name_H-M   'P 1'
#
loop_
_entity.id
_entity.type
_entity.pdbx_description
1 polymer ?
#
loop_
_entity_poly.entity_id
_entity_poly.type
_entity_poly.pdbx_seq_one_letter_code
_entity_poly.pdbx_strand_id
1 'polypeptide(L)'
;MKLKIIISFLTAIFIYGCDSSNRIWKIFEEEDLLKHPKALRCADCHQDIYHQWKNSRHSLAYISEDYKKATNNYSKTKCLNCHIPLELSKGETPQFRNFYKEDGVSCVSCHFSSGTNSMHGPYKVFSPPHPSTKDVDFRKSFICSSCHKETYKQWKLTKVKKTCQECHMKPIEKKDLIQKFPFQYFHLAKEVYNHQFKTGKIKNLKITAKKIDNTLILSILNNQVPHNFPTADNGKPKVYILVEVFKNNQKVEEDNTLITPKFSLIYGKPKILEFDFFDEFDFAKVSVYRKLSWQKEKEKILEKTFSFK
;
A
#
# COMPACT_ATOMS: atom_id res chain seq x y z
N MET A 1 56.75 -27.80 14.16
CA MET A 1 56.76 -26.35 13.84
C MET A 1 55.84 -25.92 12.69
N LYS A 2 55.38 -26.83 11.81
CA LYS A 2 54.53 -26.48 10.65
C LYS A 2 53.02 -26.38 10.93
N LEU A 3 52.52 -26.82 12.08
CA LEU A 3 51.10 -26.80 12.42
C LEU A 3 50.61 -25.49 13.08
N LYS A 4 51.53 -24.71 13.68
CA LYS A 4 51.20 -23.43 14.32
C LYS A 4 50.98 -22.28 13.32
N ILE A 5 51.49 -22.39 12.09
CA ILE A 5 51.37 -21.34 11.06
C ILE A 5 49.99 -21.39 10.38
N ILE A 6 49.38 -22.56 10.26
CA ILE A 6 48.06 -22.73 9.61
C ILE A 6 46.93 -22.17 10.50
N ILE A 7 47.04 -22.29 11.81
CA ILE A 7 46.06 -21.76 12.77
C ILE A 7 46.12 -20.22 12.83
N SER A 8 47.28 -19.62 12.57
CA SER A 8 47.44 -18.16 12.52
C SER A 8 46.85 -17.51 11.25
N PHE A 9 46.68 -18.27 10.17
CA PHE A 9 46.08 -17.77 8.93
C PHE A 9 44.55 -17.83 8.93
N LEU A 10 43.97 -18.85 9.58
CA LEU A 10 42.52 -18.98 9.76
C LEU A 10 41.93 -18.00 10.79
N THR A 11 42.74 -17.56 11.76
CA THR A 11 42.32 -16.55 12.76
C THR A 11 42.40 -15.12 12.21
N ALA A 12 43.25 -14.83 11.22
CA ALA A 12 43.33 -13.49 10.62
C ALA A 12 42.10 -13.12 9.76
N ILE A 13 41.40 -14.11 9.20
CA ILE A 13 40.18 -13.88 8.40
C ILE A 13 38.99 -13.46 9.29
N PHE A 14 38.99 -13.86 10.57
CA PHE A 14 37.88 -13.55 11.48
C PHE A 14 37.96 -12.17 12.13
N ILE A 15 39.13 -11.53 12.14
CA ILE A 15 39.34 -10.29 12.92
C ILE A 15 39.24 -9.01 12.06
N TYR A 16 39.33 -9.14 10.72
CA TYR A 16 39.23 -7.99 9.78
C TYR A 16 37.96 -8.02 8.90
N GLY A 17 37.07 -9.00 9.08
CA GLY A 17 35.97 -9.30 8.15
C GLY A 17 34.60 -8.69 8.49
N CYS A 18 34.51 -7.51 9.11
CA CYS A 18 33.22 -6.86 9.35
C CYS A 18 33.08 -5.47 8.69
N ASP A 19 34.08 -5.07 7.90
CA ASP A 19 33.95 -3.90 7.05
C ASP A 19 33.54 -4.32 5.64
N SER A 20 32.37 -3.87 5.19
CA SER A 20 31.82 -4.11 3.85
C SER A 20 32.69 -3.49 2.73
N SER A 21 33.73 -2.73 3.10
CA SER A 21 34.72 -2.15 2.19
C SER A 21 35.83 -3.11 1.75
N ASN A 22 35.96 -4.29 2.38
CA ASN A 22 37.07 -5.22 2.13
C ASN A 22 36.97 -5.94 0.77
N ARG A 23 38.08 -6.04 0.03
CA ARG A 23 38.18 -6.62 -1.34
C ARG A 23 37.61 -8.05 -1.50
N ILE A 24 37.59 -8.83 -0.43
CA ILE A 24 37.09 -10.21 -0.41
C ILE A 24 35.56 -10.25 -0.61
N TRP A 25 34.84 -9.21 -0.21
CA TRP A 25 33.37 -9.17 -0.25
C TRP A 25 32.80 -9.03 -1.65
N LYS A 26 33.52 -8.33 -2.54
CA LYS A 26 33.15 -8.20 -3.96
C LYS A 26 33.06 -9.55 -4.69
N ILE A 27 33.68 -10.60 -4.16
CA ILE A 27 33.67 -11.94 -4.77
C ILE A 27 32.26 -12.57 -4.69
N PHE A 28 31.48 -12.22 -3.68
CA PHE A 28 30.12 -12.74 -3.50
C PHE A 28 29.05 -11.83 -4.11
N GLU A 29 29.43 -10.65 -4.62
CA GLU A 29 28.50 -9.74 -5.27
C GLU A 29 28.14 -10.22 -6.67
N GLU A 30 26.86 -10.21 -7.01
CA GLU A 30 26.39 -10.52 -8.35
C GLU A 30 26.05 -9.24 -9.11
N GLU A 31 26.64 -9.05 -10.29
CA GLU A 31 26.59 -7.79 -11.04
C GLU A 31 25.17 -7.32 -11.40
N ASP A 32 24.24 -8.25 -11.63
CA ASP A 32 22.85 -7.93 -11.95
C ASP A 32 22.09 -7.37 -10.74
N LEU A 33 22.47 -7.77 -9.51
CA LEU A 33 21.88 -7.30 -8.26
C LEU A 33 22.47 -5.98 -7.77
N LEU A 34 23.52 -5.49 -8.42
CA LEU A 34 24.08 -4.15 -8.26
C LEU A 34 23.38 -3.10 -9.14
N LYS A 35 22.23 -3.43 -9.73
CA LYS A 35 21.45 -2.55 -10.63
C LYS A 35 19.95 -2.72 -10.33
N HIS A 36 19.12 -2.61 -11.37
CA HIS A 36 17.67 -2.81 -11.30
C HIS A 36 17.24 -4.13 -11.98
N PRO A 37 17.53 -5.30 -11.38
CA PRO A 37 17.14 -6.59 -11.95
C PRO A 37 15.61 -6.74 -12.04
N LYS A 38 15.15 -7.71 -12.83
CA LYS A 38 13.74 -8.15 -12.83
C LYS A 38 13.31 -8.57 -11.43
N ALA A 39 12.05 -8.33 -11.07
CA ALA A 39 11.53 -8.75 -9.77
C ALA A 39 11.66 -10.26 -9.52
N LEU A 40 11.59 -11.07 -10.58
CA LEU A 40 11.76 -12.53 -10.49
C LEU A 40 13.15 -12.92 -9.94
N ARG A 41 14.20 -12.13 -10.21
CA ARG A 41 15.54 -12.38 -9.68
C ARG A 41 15.56 -12.36 -8.15
N CYS A 42 14.73 -11.50 -7.55
CA CYS A 42 14.59 -11.41 -6.10
C CYS A 42 13.92 -12.67 -5.53
N ALA A 43 13.10 -13.37 -6.31
CA ALA A 43 12.40 -14.58 -5.87
C ALA A 43 13.35 -15.76 -5.60
N ASP A 44 14.56 -15.76 -6.17
CA ASP A 44 15.55 -16.81 -5.91
C ASP A 44 15.90 -16.91 -4.41
N CYS A 45 15.82 -15.79 -3.69
CA CYS A 45 16.05 -15.71 -2.24
C CYS A 45 14.80 -15.29 -1.47
N HIS A 46 13.99 -14.35 -1.96
CA HIS A 46 12.87 -13.74 -1.23
C HIS A 46 11.50 -14.23 -1.74
N GLN A 47 11.31 -15.56 -1.79
CA GLN A 47 10.14 -16.21 -2.38
C GLN A 47 8.82 -15.69 -1.78
N ASP A 48 8.71 -15.65 -0.45
CA ASP A 48 7.48 -15.24 0.23
C ASP A 48 7.09 -13.78 -0.10
N ILE A 49 8.08 -12.89 -0.06
CA ILE A 49 7.89 -11.46 -0.37
C ILE A 49 7.54 -11.29 -1.84
N TYR A 50 8.23 -12.00 -2.74
CA TYR A 50 7.95 -11.99 -4.17
C TYR A 50 6.51 -12.44 -4.45
N HIS A 51 6.06 -13.56 -3.87
CA HIS A 51 4.69 -14.04 -4.05
C HIS A 51 3.64 -13.07 -3.52
N GLN A 52 3.91 -12.38 -2.41
CA GLN A 52 3.04 -11.32 -1.91
C GLN A 52 2.97 -10.15 -2.89
N TRP A 53 4.12 -9.63 -3.33
CA TRP A 53 4.19 -8.54 -4.29
C TRP A 53 3.54 -8.92 -5.63
N LYS A 54 3.77 -10.13 -6.14
CA LYS A 54 3.23 -10.59 -7.42
C LYS A 54 1.70 -10.57 -7.44
N ASN A 55 1.08 -10.82 -6.29
CA ASN A 55 -0.38 -10.78 -6.08
C ASN A 55 -0.92 -9.38 -5.71
N SER A 56 -0.09 -8.34 -5.73
CA SER A 56 -0.47 -6.97 -5.36
C SER A 56 -1.00 -6.16 -6.56
N ARG A 57 -1.54 -4.97 -6.29
CA ARG A 57 -1.82 -3.98 -7.35
C ARG A 57 -0.56 -3.26 -7.84
N HIS A 58 0.56 -3.33 -7.11
CA HIS A 58 1.84 -2.77 -7.52
C HIS A 58 2.48 -3.55 -8.67
N SER A 59 2.47 -4.89 -8.61
CA SER A 59 2.94 -5.74 -9.72
C SER A 59 2.08 -5.57 -10.99
N LEU A 60 0.78 -5.30 -10.81
CA LEU A 60 -0.18 -5.11 -11.91
C LEU A 60 -0.29 -3.66 -12.38
N ALA A 61 0.51 -2.73 -11.82
CA ALA A 61 0.34 -1.31 -12.05
C ALA A 61 0.40 -0.94 -13.54
N TYR A 62 1.35 -1.52 -14.28
CA TYR A 62 1.48 -1.28 -15.72
C TYR A 62 0.60 -2.18 -16.58
N ILE A 63 0.50 -3.47 -16.26
CA ILE A 63 -0.11 -4.45 -17.18
C ILE A 63 -1.62 -4.61 -17.02
N SER A 64 -2.25 -3.95 -16.04
CA SER A 64 -3.70 -4.12 -15.84
C SER A 64 -4.52 -3.52 -16.98
N GLU A 65 -5.59 -4.21 -17.37
CA GLU A 65 -6.50 -3.75 -18.42
C GLU A 65 -7.13 -2.39 -18.10
N ASP A 66 -7.44 -2.10 -16.84
CA ASP A 66 -7.96 -0.80 -16.42
C ASP A 66 -6.95 0.32 -16.70
N TYR A 67 -5.66 0.07 -16.43
CA TYR A 67 -4.61 1.04 -16.73
C TYR A 67 -4.45 1.24 -18.24
N LYS A 68 -4.38 0.15 -19.00
CA LYS A 68 -4.29 0.19 -20.47
C LYS A 68 -5.43 1.01 -21.08
N LYS A 69 -6.66 0.81 -20.61
CA LYS A 69 -7.84 1.58 -21.04
C LYS A 69 -7.76 3.04 -20.59
N ALA A 70 -7.46 3.29 -19.31
CA ALA A 70 -7.41 4.65 -18.76
C ALA A 70 -6.32 5.52 -19.40
N THR A 71 -5.27 4.89 -19.94
CA THR A 71 -4.14 5.55 -20.60
C THR A 71 -4.23 5.57 -22.12
N ASN A 72 -5.39 5.22 -22.71
CA ASN A 72 -5.57 5.12 -24.15
C ASN A 72 -4.44 4.30 -24.79
N ASN A 73 -4.32 3.04 -24.36
CA ASN A 73 -3.28 2.10 -24.77
C ASN A 73 -1.86 2.65 -24.56
N TYR A 74 -1.53 3.02 -23.31
CA TYR A 74 -0.20 3.47 -22.88
C TYR A 74 0.28 4.83 -23.42
N SER A 75 -0.57 5.60 -24.13
CA SER A 75 -0.19 6.91 -24.68
C SER A 75 0.03 8.00 -23.61
N LYS A 76 -0.52 7.85 -22.40
CA LYS A 76 -0.35 8.81 -21.30
C LYS A 76 0.96 8.59 -20.52
N THR A 77 2.05 9.14 -21.03
CA THR A 77 3.41 8.96 -20.46
C THR A 77 3.56 9.47 -19.03
N LYS A 78 2.84 10.53 -18.62
CA LYS A 78 2.85 11.05 -17.24
C LYS A 78 2.44 10.01 -16.19
N CYS A 79 1.68 8.99 -16.59
CA CYS A 79 1.26 7.92 -15.68
C CYS A 79 2.40 6.92 -15.38
N LEU A 80 3.40 6.84 -16.26
CA LEU A 80 4.51 5.88 -16.13
C LEU A 80 5.35 6.14 -14.88
N ASN A 81 5.50 7.39 -14.46
CA ASN A 81 6.26 7.76 -13.27
C ASN A 81 5.81 6.94 -12.04
N CYS A 82 4.51 6.82 -11.80
CA CYS A 82 4.00 6.06 -10.66
C CYS A 82 3.69 4.59 -10.97
N HIS A 83 3.56 4.22 -12.25
CA HIS A 83 3.16 2.86 -12.65
C HIS A 83 4.34 1.94 -13.01
N ILE A 84 5.49 2.52 -13.38
CA ILE A 84 6.77 1.85 -13.60
C ILE A 84 7.92 2.73 -13.06
N PRO A 85 7.91 3.10 -11.77
CA PRO A 85 8.96 3.94 -11.18
C PRO A 85 10.33 3.27 -11.30
N LEU A 86 11.35 4.08 -11.58
CA LEU A 86 12.75 3.68 -11.55
C LEU A 86 13.22 3.52 -10.10
N GLU A 87 13.12 4.59 -9.31
CA GLU A 87 13.46 4.66 -7.89
C GLU A 87 12.53 5.67 -7.20
N LEU A 88 12.21 5.46 -5.93
CA LEU A 88 11.42 6.41 -5.15
C LEU A 88 12.29 7.57 -4.63
N SER A 89 11.79 8.79 -4.76
CA SER A 89 12.39 9.99 -4.16
C SER A 89 11.41 10.65 -3.18
N LYS A 90 11.93 11.21 -2.09
CA LYS A 90 11.15 11.69 -0.94
C LYS A 90 10.18 12.82 -1.35
N GLY A 91 8.89 12.52 -1.46
CA GLY A 91 7.85 13.49 -1.82
C GLY A 91 7.87 13.98 -3.27
N GLU A 92 8.85 13.53 -4.05
CA GLU A 92 9.02 13.90 -5.46
C GLU A 92 8.35 12.87 -6.36
N THR A 93 7.98 13.30 -7.57
CA THR A 93 7.47 12.35 -8.56
C THR A 93 8.67 11.54 -9.05
N PRO A 94 8.67 10.20 -8.92
CA PRO A 94 9.79 9.39 -9.37
C PRO A 94 9.93 9.44 -10.89
N GLN A 95 11.14 9.23 -11.40
CA GLN A 95 11.32 8.96 -12.83
C GLN A 95 10.79 7.57 -13.17
N PHE A 96 10.38 7.34 -14.42
CA PHE A 96 9.98 6.02 -14.88
C PHE A 96 11.16 5.27 -15.51
N ARG A 97 11.09 3.94 -15.49
CA ARG A 97 12.07 3.06 -16.16
C ARG A 97 11.55 2.55 -17.50
N ASN A 98 12.45 2.24 -18.43
CA ASN A 98 12.10 1.74 -19.77
C ASN A 98 12.29 0.24 -19.99
N PHE A 99 12.84 -0.46 -19.01
CA PHE A 99 13.05 -1.91 -18.99
C PHE A 99 12.07 -2.58 -18.04
N TYR A 100 11.81 -3.88 -18.21
CA TYR A 100 10.98 -4.75 -17.34
C TYR A 100 9.62 -4.14 -16.93
N LYS A 101 8.96 -3.41 -17.82
CA LYS A 101 7.75 -2.62 -17.53
C LYS A 101 6.63 -3.49 -16.95
N GLU A 102 6.61 -4.77 -17.33
CA GLU A 102 5.69 -5.80 -16.85
C GLU A 102 5.72 -6.01 -15.32
N ASP A 103 6.81 -5.63 -14.65
CA ASP A 103 6.92 -5.68 -13.19
C ASP A 103 6.19 -4.50 -12.50
N GLY A 104 5.67 -3.51 -13.24
CA GLY A 104 4.96 -2.38 -12.62
C GLY A 104 5.84 -1.64 -11.60
N VAL A 105 5.33 -1.46 -10.38
CA VAL A 105 6.14 -0.98 -9.23
C VAL A 105 6.90 -2.18 -8.66
N SER A 106 8.15 -2.36 -9.09
CA SER A 106 9.00 -3.53 -8.77
C SER A 106 9.63 -3.45 -7.38
N CYS A 107 10.27 -4.53 -6.92
CA CYS A 107 11.08 -4.56 -5.69
C CYS A 107 12.13 -3.44 -5.71
N VAL A 108 12.87 -3.35 -6.80
CA VAL A 108 13.98 -2.41 -6.98
C VAL A 108 13.51 -0.96 -7.13
N SER A 109 12.26 -0.75 -7.55
CA SER A 109 11.68 0.59 -7.58
C SER A 109 11.61 1.22 -6.20
N CYS A 110 11.36 0.39 -5.17
CA CYS A 110 11.30 0.85 -3.78
C CYS A 110 12.62 0.67 -3.04
N HIS A 111 13.29 -0.47 -3.23
CA HIS A 111 14.42 -0.89 -2.40
C HIS A 111 15.78 -0.53 -2.97
N PHE A 112 15.98 -0.44 -4.28
CA PHE A 112 17.30 -0.13 -4.82
C PHE A 112 17.55 1.38 -4.81
N SER A 113 18.77 1.79 -4.48
CA SER A 113 19.22 3.17 -4.67
C SER A 113 20.51 3.22 -5.47
N SER A 114 20.46 3.89 -6.63
CA SER A 114 21.66 4.12 -7.46
C SER A 114 22.72 4.96 -6.74
N GLY A 115 22.32 5.80 -5.78
CA GLY A 115 23.25 6.64 -5.02
C GLY A 115 24.16 5.86 -4.06
N THR A 116 23.68 4.72 -3.55
CA THR A 116 24.47 3.84 -2.65
C THR A 116 24.85 2.52 -3.32
N ASN A 117 24.33 2.25 -4.51
CA ASN A 117 24.45 0.97 -5.22
C ASN A 117 24.05 -0.22 -4.35
N SER A 118 22.96 -0.09 -3.58
CA SER A 118 22.55 -1.07 -2.57
C SER A 118 21.05 -1.19 -2.39
N MET A 119 20.62 -2.29 -1.77
CA MET A 119 19.22 -2.51 -1.37
C MET A 119 18.95 -1.91 0.02
N HIS A 120 18.05 -0.95 0.07
CA HIS A 120 17.63 -0.27 1.28
C HIS A 120 16.50 -1.01 1.99
N GLY A 121 16.58 -1.09 3.32
CA GLY A 121 15.52 -1.68 4.13
C GLY A 121 15.68 -1.34 5.61
N PRO A 122 14.68 -1.63 6.46
CA PRO A 122 14.67 -1.15 7.85
C PRO A 122 15.70 -1.82 8.76
N TYR A 123 16.38 -2.87 8.30
CA TYR A 123 17.30 -3.67 9.07
C TYR A 123 18.73 -3.54 8.54
N LYS A 124 19.70 -3.58 9.46
CA LYS A 124 21.10 -3.86 9.09
C LYS A 124 21.21 -5.37 8.96
N VAL A 125 21.48 -5.85 7.76
CA VAL A 125 21.61 -7.29 7.46
C VAL A 125 22.91 -7.52 6.71
N PHE A 126 23.52 -8.68 6.96
CA PHE A 126 24.53 -9.23 6.06
C PHE A 126 23.79 -9.83 4.87
N SER A 127 24.15 -9.47 3.64
CA SER A 127 23.30 -9.77 2.47
C SER A 127 24.03 -10.12 1.16
N PRO A 128 25.17 -10.84 1.12
CA PRO A 128 25.63 -11.38 -0.16
C PRO A 128 24.48 -12.21 -0.78
N PRO A 129 24.13 -12.01 -2.06
CA PRO A 129 24.96 -11.46 -3.13
C PRO A 129 24.84 -9.96 -3.45
N HIS A 130 24.20 -9.13 -2.62
CA HIS A 130 24.09 -7.69 -2.90
C HIS A 130 24.31 -6.82 -1.65
N PRO A 131 24.89 -5.63 -1.78
CA PRO A 131 24.97 -4.69 -0.67
C PRO A 131 23.57 -4.35 -0.11
N SER A 132 23.49 -4.14 1.20
CA SER A 132 22.27 -3.64 1.85
C SER A 132 22.57 -2.49 2.79
N THR A 133 21.77 -1.43 2.67
CA THR A 133 21.87 -0.23 3.50
C THR A 133 20.68 -0.17 4.45
N LYS A 134 20.96 -0.02 5.74
CA LYS A 134 19.90 0.22 6.73
C LYS A 134 19.29 1.60 6.50
N ASP A 135 18.00 1.63 6.24
CA ASP A 135 17.22 2.82 6.03
C ASP A 135 15.95 2.82 6.89
N VAL A 136 15.98 3.64 7.95
CA VAL A 136 14.88 3.74 8.95
C VAL A 136 13.58 4.26 8.35
N ASP A 137 13.70 4.88 7.20
CA ASP A 137 12.60 5.50 6.51
C ASP A 137 11.60 4.50 5.92
N PHE A 138 12.00 3.25 5.73
CA PHE A 138 11.09 2.16 5.34
C PHE A 138 10.00 1.87 6.37
N ARG A 139 10.14 2.40 7.59
CA ARG A 139 9.11 2.36 8.64
C ARG A 139 8.20 3.61 8.66
N LYS A 140 8.36 4.56 7.74
CA LYS A 140 7.63 5.83 7.73
C LYS A 140 6.77 5.96 6.47
N SER A 141 5.59 6.55 6.61
CA SER A 141 4.62 6.75 5.52
C SER A 141 5.16 7.51 4.30
N PHE A 142 6.26 8.27 4.45
CA PHE A 142 6.71 9.16 3.39
C PHE A 142 7.23 8.39 2.16
N ILE A 143 7.68 7.14 2.26
CA ILE A 143 8.10 6.38 1.06
C ILE A 143 6.92 6.24 0.09
N CYS A 144 5.70 6.13 0.62
CA CYS A 144 4.50 6.08 -0.20
C CYS A 144 4.20 7.43 -0.90
N SER A 145 4.72 8.54 -0.38
CA SER A 145 4.38 9.90 -0.84
C SER A 145 4.92 10.25 -2.23
N SER A 146 5.90 9.51 -2.76
CA SER A 146 6.41 9.73 -4.12
C SER A 146 5.30 9.53 -5.17
N CYS A 147 4.43 8.55 -4.94
CA CYS A 147 3.31 8.21 -5.83
C CYS A 147 1.94 8.58 -5.24
N HIS A 148 1.76 8.47 -3.91
CA HIS A 148 0.50 8.72 -3.21
C HIS A 148 0.46 10.11 -2.54
N LYS A 149 0.72 11.15 -3.32
CA LYS A 149 0.91 12.53 -2.85
C LYS A 149 -0.30 13.11 -2.12
N GLU A 150 -1.48 13.08 -2.75
CA GLU A 150 -2.71 13.64 -2.20
C GLU A 150 -3.19 12.83 -1.00
N THR A 151 -3.13 11.50 -1.08
CA THR A 151 -3.47 10.62 0.04
C THR A 151 -2.53 10.89 1.23
N TYR A 152 -1.23 11.04 0.97
CA TYR A 152 -0.24 11.36 2.00
C TYR A 152 -0.47 12.74 2.63
N LYS A 153 -0.80 13.77 1.82
CA LYS A 153 -1.17 15.10 2.34
C LYS A 153 -2.38 15.01 3.27
N GLN A 154 -3.44 14.30 2.86
CA GLN A 154 -4.62 14.09 3.68
C GLN A 154 -4.27 13.39 5.00
N TRP A 155 -3.47 12.33 4.96
CA TRP A 155 -3.00 11.62 6.15
C TRP A 155 -2.19 12.51 7.09
N LYS A 156 -1.24 13.28 6.55
CA LYS A 156 -0.39 14.19 7.32
C LYS A 156 -1.21 15.24 8.08
N LEU A 157 -2.29 15.74 7.49
CA LEU A 157 -3.20 16.70 8.14
C LEU A 157 -3.95 16.11 9.34
N THR A 158 -4.15 14.78 9.38
CA THR A 158 -4.81 14.12 10.52
C THR A 158 -3.97 14.06 11.78
N LYS A 159 -2.63 14.22 11.66
CA LYS A 159 -1.65 14.07 12.75
C LYS A 159 -1.67 12.71 13.47
N VAL A 160 -2.32 11.70 12.90
CA VAL A 160 -2.33 10.34 13.43
C VAL A 160 -0.94 9.72 13.29
N LYS A 161 -0.43 9.13 14.38
CA LYS A 161 0.93 8.53 14.42
C LYS A 161 1.04 7.27 13.57
N LYS A 162 -0.06 6.53 13.42
CA LYS A 162 -0.11 5.28 12.66
C LYS A 162 0.24 5.51 11.20
N THR A 163 1.24 4.79 10.72
CA THR A 163 1.81 4.89 9.38
C THR A 163 0.99 4.14 8.33
N CYS A 164 1.26 4.43 7.05
CA CYS A 164 0.68 3.71 5.92
C CYS A 164 0.98 2.20 6.03
N GLN A 165 2.22 1.85 6.35
CA GLN A 165 2.71 0.47 6.45
C GLN A 165 1.95 -0.34 7.50
N GLU A 166 1.63 0.25 8.65
CA GLU A 166 0.91 -0.45 9.72
C GLU A 166 -0.52 -0.87 9.34
N CYS A 167 -1.12 -0.26 8.31
CA CYS A 167 -2.43 -0.64 7.78
C CYS A 167 -2.33 -1.42 6.47
N HIS A 168 -1.48 -0.99 5.54
CA HIS A 168 -1.40 -1.53 4.18
C HIS A 168 -0.35 -2.62 4.00
N MET A 169 0.68 -2.62 4.85
CA MET A 169 1.74 -3.63 4.85
C MET A 169 1.80 -4.38 6.18
N LYS A 170 0.65 -4.66 6.81
CA LYS A 170 0.58 -5.22 8.17
C LYS A 170 1.67 -6.26 8.44
N PRO A 171 2.40 -6.14 9.58
CA PRO A 171 3.46 -7.07 9.90
C PRO A 171 2.90 -8.48 9.91
N ILE A 172 3.57 -9.34 9.17
CA ILE A 172 3.51 -10.78 9.30
C ILE A 172 4.43 -11.11 10.48
N GLU A 173 4.14 -12.19 11.19
CA GLU A 173 4.95 -12.71 12.30
C GLU A 173 6.47 -12.72 11.98
N LYS A 174 7.31 -12.91 13.00
CA LYS A 174 8.76 -13.03 12.78
C LYS A 174 9.03 -14.20 11.82
N LYS A 175 9.65 -13.90 10.68
CA LYS A 175 9.98 -14.86 9.62
C LYS A 175 11.38 -14.61 9.09
N ASP A 176 11.94 -15.63 8.46
CA ASP A 176 13.20 -15.49 7.74
C ASP A 176 12.99 -14.58 6.53
N LEU A 177 13.95 -13.68 6.30
CA LEU A 177 13.87 -12.76 5.17
C LEU A 177 14.07 -13.49 3.84
N ILE A 178 14.79 -14.61 3.85
CA ILE A 178 15.10 -15.41 2.68
C ILE A 178 14.67 -16.88 2.85
N GLN A 179 14.34 -17.51 1.73
CA GLN A 179 13.88 -18.90 1.59
C GLN A 179 14.80 -19.63 0.60
N LYS A 180 16.12 -19.49 0.75
CA LYS A 180 17.13 -20.15 -0.10
C LYS A 180 18.03 -21.03 0.74
N PHE A 181 18.05 -22.32 0.45
CA PHE A 181 18.98 -23.26 1.08
C PHE A 181 20.41 -23.06 0.56
N PRO A 182 21.46 -23.16 1.40
CA PRO A 182 21.42 -23.21 2.86
C PRO A 182 21.38 -21.82 3.52
N PHE A 183 21.40 -20.74 2.74
CA PHE A 183 21.55 -19.36 3.20
C PHE A 183 20.52 -18.91 4.23
N GLN A 184 19.30 -19.46 4.22
CA GLN A 184 18.25 -19.16 5.18
C GLN A 184 18.70 -19.33 6.64
N TYR A 185 19.57 -20.29 6.94
CA TYR A 185 20.07 -20.53 8.29
C TYR A 185 21.08 -19.48 8.78
N PHE A 186 21.66 -18.68 7.86
CA PHE A 186 22.60 -17.62 8.20
C PHE A 186 21.92 -16.26 8.47
N HIS A 187 20.60 -16.18 8.33
CA HIS A 187 19.84 -14.95 8.54
C HIS A 187 18.87 -15.09 9.71
N LEU A 188 19.02 -14.25 10.72
CA LEU A 188 18.09 -14.23 11.85
C LEU A 188 16.70 -13.76 11.40
N ALA A 189 15.66 -14.48 11.81
CA ALA A 189 14.27 -14.08 11.62
C ALA A 189 14.02 -12.62 12.07
N LYS A 190 13.28 -11.87 11.24
CA LYS A 190 12.90 -10.47 11.48
C LYS A 190 11.40 -10.32 11.38
N GLU A 191 10.89 -9.21 11.89
CA GLU A 191 9.51 -8.80 11.62
C GLU A 191 9.42 -8.41 10.13
N VAL A 192 8.62 -9.16 9.36
CA VAL A 192 8.47 -8.99 7.90
C VAL A 192 7.10 -8.38 7.64
N TYR A 193 7.03 -7.41 6.73
CA TYR A 193 5.80 -6.69 6.42
C TYR A 193 5.14 -7.28 5.16
N ASN A 194 3.81 -7.22 5.07
CA ASN A 194 3.08 -7.81 3.95
C ASN A 194 3.20 -6.96 2.66
N HIS A 195 3.76 -7.53 1.60
CA HIS A 195 3.98 -6.84 0.32
C HIS A 195 2.81 -6.97 -0.68
N GLN A 196 1.61 -7.39 -0.24
CA GLN A 196 0.39 -7.35 -1.06
C GLN A 196 -0.26 -5.97 -1.08
N PHE A 197 0.10 -5.07 -0.16
CA PHE A 197 -0.43 -3.71 -0.05
C PHE A 197 -1.97 -3.69 0.01
N LYS A 198 -2.55 -4.52 0.90
CA LYS A 198 -4.00 -4.75 0.92
C LYS A 198 -4.79 -3.46 1.16
N THR A 199 -5.94 -3.36 0.50
CA THR A 199 -6.91 -2.33 0.84
C THR A 199 -7.52 -2.61 2.22
N GLY A 200 -7.62 -1.56 3.04
CA GLY A 200 -8.22 -1.67 4.36
C GLY A 200 -9.72 -2.02 4.27
N LYS A 201 -10.17 -2.89 5.18
CA LYS A 201 -11.60 -3.09 5.43
C LYS A 201 -12.11 -1.96 6.32
N ILE A 202 -13.16 -1.28 5.88
CA ILE A 202 -13.83 -0.23 6.64
C ILE A 202 -15.06 -0.86 7.26
N LYS A 203 -15.16 -0.78 8.59
CA LYS A 203 -16.28 -1.37 9.33
C LYS A 203 -17.00 -0.34 10.21
N ASN A 204 -16.31 0.74 10.59
CA ASN A 204 -16.76 1.61 11.67
C ASN A 204 -17.02 3.05 11.22
N LEU A 205 -17.77 3.30 10.13
CA LEU A 205 -18.24 4.67 9.89
C LEU A 205 -19.32 5.03 10.93
N LYS A 206 -19.17 6.18 11.59
CA LYS A 206 -20.20 6.68 12.51
C LYS A 206 -21.25 7.41 11.67
N ILE A 207 -22.42 6.80 11.56
CA ILE A 207 -23.61 7.39 10.92
C ILE A 207 -24.64 7.66 11.99
N THR A 208 -25.18 8.87 11.99
CA THR A 208 -26.38 9.28 12.75
C THR A 208 -27.40 9.83 11.78
N ALA A 209 -28.68 9.66 12.10
CA ALA A 209 -29.79 10.13 11.28
C ALA A 209 -30.75 10.97 12.13
N LYS A 210 -31.35 11.98 11.49
CA LYS A 210 -32.48 12.74 12.02
C LYS A 210 -33.54 12.86 10.94
N LYS A 211 -34.80 12.82 11.31
CA LYS A 211 -35.94 13.09 10.44
C LYS A 211 -36.50 14.48 10.78
N ILE A 212 -36.76 15.30 9.77
CA ILE A 212 -37.49 16.57 9.86
C ILE A 212 -38.54 16.50 8.75
N ASP A 213 -39.82 16.45 9.10
CA ASP A 213 -40.90 16.17 8.15
C ASP A 213 -40.58 14.93 7.31
N ASN A 214 -40.61 15.01 5.97
CA ASN A 214 -40.23 13.89 5.09
C ASN A 214 -38.77 13.96 4.62
N THR A 215 -37.93 14.78 5.27
CA THR A 215 -36.50 14.87 4.99
C THR A 215 -35.68 14.04 5.98
N LEU A 216 -34.83 13.16 5.45
CA LEU A 216 -33.82 12.43 6.22
C LEU A 216 -32.47 13.14 6.15
N ILE A 217 -31.98 13.59 7.30
CA ILE A 217 -30.66 14.19 7.45
C ILE A 217 -29.69 13.16 8.02
N LEU A 218 -28.73 12.74 7.20
CA LEU A 218 -27.65 11.83 7.58
C LEU A 218 -26.37 12.60 7.89
N SER A 219 -25.76 12.31 9.05
CA SER A 219 -24.40 12.74 9.37
C SER A 219 -23.47 11.54 9.35
N ILE A 220 -22.51 11.55 8.41
CA ILE A 220 -21.55 10.47 8.21
C ILE A 220 -20.15 10.96 8.57
N LEU A 221 -19.54 10.33 9.58
CA LEU A 221 -18.20 10.63 10.06
C LEU A 221 -17.22 9.50 9.74
N ASN A 222 -16.14 9.83 9.00
CA ASN A 222 -14.97 8.99 8.87
C ASN A 222 -14.05 9.18 10.09
N ASN A 223 -14.06 8.22 11.01
CA ASN A 223 -13.23 8.18 12.22
C ASN A 223 -12.19 7.04 12.21
N GLN A 224 -12.27 6.11 11.25
CA GLN A 224 -11.41 4.92 11.20
C GLN A 224 -10.20 5.12 10.28
N VAL A 225 -10.39 5.80 9.14
CA VAL A 225 -9.40 5.85 8.07
C VAL A 225 -8.73 7.23 8.08
N PRO A 226 -7.46 7.34 8.51
CA PRO A 226 -6.78 8.63 8.69
C PRO A 226 -6.32 9.24 7.35
N HIS A 227 -7.24 9.39 6.42
CA HIS A 227 -7.18 10.14 5.17
C HIS A 227 -8.62 10.23 4.63
N ASN A 228 -8.86 10.89 3.50
CA ASN A 228 -10.23 11.01 2.99
C ASN A 228 -10.80 9.64 2.55
N PHE A 229 -12.12 9.49 2.59
CA PHE A 229 -12.79 8.26 2.15
C PHE A 229 -13.94 8.56 1.16
N PRO A 230 -13.88 8.08 -0.10
CA PRO A 230 -12.73 7.44 -0.74
C PRO A 230 -11.60 8.46 -0.99
N THR A 231 -10.38 7.97 -1.15
CA THR A 231 -9.22 8.77 -1.59
C THR A 231 -8.64 8.21 -2.88
N ALA A 232 -8.01 9.07 -3.67
CA ALA A 232 -7.25 8.71 -4.86
C ALA A 232 -6.36 9.87 -5.29
N ASP A 233 -5.13 9.55 -5.66
CA ASP A 233 -4.28 10.42 -6.47
C ASP A 233 -4.68 10.35 -7.95
N ASN A 234 -4.92 9.13 -8.41
CA ASN A 234 -5.40 8.79 -9.74
C ASN A 234 -6.44 7.67 -9.65
N GLY A 235 -7.36 7.62 -10.60
CA GLY A 235 -8.47 6.67 -10.61
C GLY A 235 -9.78 7.26 -10.09
N LYS A 236 -10.82 6.42 -9.99
CA LYS A 236 -12.20 6.85 -9.73
C LYS A 236 -12.89 5.91 -8.72
N PRO A 237 -12.35 5.71 -7.51
CA PRO A 237 -13.05 4.94 -6.49
C PRO A 237 -14.33 5.69 -6.08
N LYS A 238 -15.35 4.93 -5.69
CA LYS A 238 -16.69 5.45 -5.41
C LYS A 238 -17.21 4.87 -4.11
N VAL A 239 -17.96 5.68 -3.37
CA VAL A 239 -18.75 5.23 -2.22
C VAL A 239 -20.21 5.61 -2.48
N TYR A 240 -21.10 4.65 -2.39
CA TYR A 240 -22.54 4.83 -2.62
C TYR A 240 -23.24 4.77 -1.27
N ILE A 241 -24.09 5.76 -0.99
CA ILE A 241 -25.01 5.75 0.14
C ILE A 241 -26.39 5.48 -0.45
N LEU A 242 -26.98 4.34 -0.12
CA LEU A 242 -28.35 3.99 -0.47
C LEU A 242 -29.21 4.13 0.78
N VAL A 243 -30.31 4.85 0.66
CA VAL A 243 -31.31 5.06 1.69
C VAL A 243 -32.61 4.45 1.20
N GLU A 244 -33.18 3.54 1.98
CA GLU A 244 -34.50 2.98 1.76
C GLU A 244 -35.37 3.37 2.95
N VAL A 245 -36.52 3.97 2.70
CA VAL A 245 -37.46 4.41 3.74
C VAL A 245 -38.70 3.53 3.76
N PHE A 246 -39.27 3.35 4.95
CA PHE A 246 -40.33 2.38 5.18
C PHE A 246 -41.44 2.96 6.06
N LYS A 247 -42.69 2.61 5.76
CA LYS A 247 -43.89 2.85 6.57
C LYS A 247 -44.56 1.52 6.84
N ASN A 248 -44.98 1.24 8.07
CA ASN A 248 -45.65 -0.03 8.43
C ASN A 248 -44.93 -1.30 7.92
N ASN A 249 -43.59 -1.33 8.02
CA ASN A 249 -42.71 -2.40 7.51
C ASN A 249 -42.72 -2.62 5.98
N GLN A 250 -43.35 -1.76 5.19
CA GLN A 250 -43.26 -1.78 3.74
C GLN A 250 -42.34 -0.66 3.25
N LYS A 251 -41.49 -0.98 2.28
CA LYS A 251 -40.64 0.01 1.62
C LYS A 251 -41.53 0.94 0.82
N VAL A 252 -41.45 2.24 1.10
CA VAL A 252 -42.23 3.26 0.38
C VAL A 252 -41.37 3.91 -0.71
N GLU A 253 -40.15 4.33 -0.37
CA GLU A 253 -39.24 4.99 -1.30
C GLU A 253 -37.78 4.57 -1.10
N GLU A 254 -36.94 4.88 -2.09
CA GLU A 254 -35.49 4.84 -1.96
C GLU A 254 -34.83 6.01 -2.68
N ASP A 255 -33.69 6.44 -2.16
CA ASP A 255 -32.81 7.38 -2.84
C ASP A 255 -31.34 7.02 -2.58
N ASN A 256 -30.44 7.54 -3.41
CA ASN A 256 -29.02 7.29 -3.26
C ASN A 256 -28.17 8.50 -3.64
N THR A 257 -26.98 8.56 -3.03
CA THR A 257 -25.97 9.54 -3.43
C THR A 257 -24.59 8.91 -3.58
N LEU A 258 -23.76 9.57 -4.40
CA LEU A 258 -22.42 9.15 -4.74
C LEU A 258 -21.37 10.07 -4.13
N ILE A 259 -20.48 9.48 -3.34
CA ILE A 259 -19.30 10.13 -2.79
C ILE A 259 -18.08 9.75 -3.63
N THR A 260 -17.37 10.77 -4.12
CA THR A 260 -16.14 10.66 -4.91
C THR A 260 -14.94 11.23 -4.14
N PRO A 261 -13.68 11.02 -4.58
CA PRO A 261 -12.52 11.62 -3.92
C PRO A 261 -12.60 13.15 -3.80
N LYS A 262 -13.17 13.83 -4.81
CA LYS A 262 -13.38 15.28 -4.82
C LYS A 262 -14.35 15.75 -3.73
N PHE A 263 -15.38 14.96 -3.44
CA PHE A 263 -16.42 15.27 -2.45
C PHE A 263 -16.45 14.23 -1.32
N SER A 264 -15.27 13.85 -0.84
CA SER A 264 -15.05 12.71 0.04
C SER A 264 -15.50 12.94 1.49
N LEU A 265 -15.55 11.86 2.27
CA LEU A 265 -15.67 11.89 3.72
C LEU A 265 -14.31 12.24 4.32
N ILE A 266 -14.14 13.50 4.71
CA ILE A 266 -12.91 14.00 5.33
C ILE A 266 -12.74 13.36 6.71
N TYR A 267 -11.53 12.91 7.03
CA TYR A 267 -11.25 12.31 8.33
C TYR A 267 -11.57 13.28 9.48
N GLY A 268 -12.29 12.80 10.49
CA GLY A 268 -12.63 13.57 11.68
C GLY A 268 -13.71 14.66 11.46
N LYS A 269 -14.21 14.84 10.23
CA LYS A 269 -15.26 15.82 9.93
C LYS A 269 -16.54 15.12 9.47
N PRO A 270 -17.70 15.40 10.08
CA PRO A 270 -18.96 14.86 9.61
C PRO A 270 -19.32 15.47 8.26
N LYS A 271 -19.81 14.63 7.34
CA LYS A 271 -20.48 15.06 6.11
C LYS A 271 -21.98 14.93 6.32
N ILE A 272 -22.71 16.02 6.07
CA ILE A 272 -24.16 16.04 6.10
C ILE A 272 -24.69 15.73 4.70
N LEU A 273 -25.70 14.86 4.63
CA LEU A 273 -26.42 14.50 3.41
C LEU A 273 -27.92 14.58 3.74
N GLU A 274 -28.67 15.17 2.83
CA GLU A 274 -30.12 15.36 2.95
C GLU A 274 -30.79 14.57 1.84
N PHE A 275 -31.88 13.91 2.19
CA PHE A 275 -32.69 13.10 1.29
C PHE A 275 -34.15 13.48 1.54
N ASP A 276 -34.78 14.05 0.53
CA ASP A 276 -36.18 14.46 0.58
C ASP A 276 -37.05 13.36 -0.01
N PHE A 277 -38.04 12.92 0.76
CA PHE A 277 -39.02 11.91 0.34
C PHE A 277 -40.40 12.55 0.22
N PHE A 278 -41.25 11.96 -0.61
CA PHE A 278 -42.63 12.42 -0.77
C PHE A 278 -43.54 11.76 0.27
N ASP A 279 -43.35 10.47 0.52
CA ASP A 279 -44.12 9.65 1.44
C ASP A 279 -43.58 9.76 2.88
N GLU A 280 -44.50 9.68 3.85
CA GLU A 280 -44.11 9.54 5.24
C GLU A 280 -43.43 8.19 5.51
N PHE A 281 -42.47 8.16 6.44
CA PHE A 281 -41.78 6.94 6.84
C PHE A 281 -41.51 6.87 8.35
N ASP A 282 -41.52 5.68 8.93
CA ASP A 282 -41.27 5.42 10.36
C ASP A 282 -39.83 4.95 10.62
N PHE A 283 -39.18 4.34 9.62
CA PHE A 283 -37.76 4.00 9.70
C PHE A 283 -37.04 4.09 8.36
N ALA A 284 -35.73 4.29 8.42
CA ALA A 284 -34.85 4.33 7.27
C ALA A 284 -33.73 3.29 7.41
N LYS A 285 -33.45 2.59 6.32
CA LYS A 285 -32.34 1.66 6.16
C LYS A 285 -31.26 2.31 5.30
N VAL A 286 -30.08 2.50 5.87
CA VAL A 286 -28.93 3.12 5.21
C VAL A 286 -27.88 2.05 4.92
N SER A 287 -27.65 1.79 3.63
CA SER A 287 -26.63 0.87 3.13
C SER A 287 -25.47 1.65 2.50
N VAL A 288 -24.24 1.35 2.92
CA VAL A 288 -23.04 1.95 2.33
C VAL A 288 -22.30 0.91 1.52
N TYR A 289 -22.01 1.25 0.25
CA TYR A 289 -21.22 0.42 -0.65
C TYR A 289 -19.95 1.15 -1.07
N ARG A 290 -18.88 0.39 -1.33
CA ARG A 290 -17.62 0.89 -1.88
C ARG A 290 -17.34 0.19 -3.21
N LYS A 291 -16.80 0.92 -4.18
CA LYS A 291 -16.25 0.36 -5.41
C LYS A 291 -14.86 0.94 -5.63
N LEU A 292 -13.84 0.09 -5.56
CA LEU A 292 -12.47 0.48 -5.87
C LEU A 292 -12.30 0.65 -7.38
N SER A 293 -11.32 1.45 -7.81
CA SER A 293 -11.15 1.80 -9.24
C SER A 293 -11.00 0.60 -10.18
N TRP A 294 -10.44 -0.50 -9.69
CA TRP A 294 -10.18 -1.73 -10.46
C TRP A 294 -11.23 -2.84 -10.23
N GLN A 295 -12.22 -2.60 -9.37
CA GLN A 295 -13.29 -3.56 -9.12
C GLN A 295 -14.44 -3.31 -10.08
N LYS A 296 -15.04 -4.38 -10.60
CA LYS A 296 -16.28 -4.30 -11.39
C LYS A 296 -17.49 -4.09 -10.49
N GLU A 297 -17.55 -4.84 -9.40
CA GLU A 297 -18.66 -4.86 -8.46
C GLU A 297 -18.44 -3.94 -7.26
N LYS A 298 -19.54 -3.49 -6.66
CA LYS A 298 -19.54 -2.74 -5.41
C LYS A 298 -19.61 -3.73 -4.24
N GLU A 299 -18.79 -3.53 -3.22
CA GLU A 299 -18.87 -4.29 -1.97
C GLU A 299 -19.69 -3.51 -0.94
N LYS A 300 -20.56 -4.21 -0.19
CA LYS A 300 -21.26 -3.61 0.94
C LYS A 300 -20.29 -3.47 2.11
N ILE A 301 -20.10 -2.25 2.61
CA ILE A 301 -19.18 -2.01 3.74
C ILE A 301 -19.91 -1.92 5.07
N LEU A 302 -21.15 -1.41 5.08
CA LEU A 302 -21.96 -1.31 6.28
C LEU A 302 -23.45 -1.17 5.95
N GLU A 303 -24.29 -1.50 6.92
CA GLU A 303 -25.72 -1.25 6.91
C GLU A 303 -26.17 -0.81 8.30
N LYS A 304 -27.07 0.17 8.39
CA LYS A 304 -27.70 0.61 9.64
C LYS A 304 -29.17 0.94 9.42
N THR A 305 -29.99 0.65 10.41
CA THR A 305 -31.40 1.03 10.45
C THR A 305 -31.60 2.11 11.51
N PHE A 306 -32.43 3.10 11.20
CA PHE A 306 -32.80 4.19 12.08
C PHE A 306 -34.31 4.27 12.16
N SER A 307 -34.87 4.19 13.36
CA SER A 307 -36.30 4.38 13.61
C SER A 307 -36.54 5.80 14.11
N PHE A 308 -37.62 6.40 13.63
CA PHE A 308 -38.05 7.74 14.00
C PHE A 308 -39.40 7.59 14.71
N LYS A 309 -39.53 8.24 15.88
CA LYS A 309 -40.79 8.31 16.60
C LYS A 309 -41.65 9.40 16.01
#